data_AF-S3D6H3-F1
#
_entry.id   AF-S3D6H3-F1
#
_cell.length_a   1.000
_cell.length_b   1.000
_cell.length_c   1.000
_cell.angle_alpha   90.00
_cell.angle_beta   90.00
_cell.angle_gamma   90.00
#
_symmetry.space_group_name_H-M   'P 1'
#
loop_
_entity.id
_entity.type
_entity.pdbx_description
1 polymer ?
#
loop_
_entity_poly.entity_id
_entity_poly.type
_entity_poly.pdbx_seq_one_letter_code
_entity_poly.pdbx_strand_id
1 'polypeptide(L)'
;MSMKAHRQGRDATNFLSRLSCESKLLNTHGYSGQLNAKTKIRDGVLLFRDQVVLLLPASKPYPVARYISGGIFRMCCHHDFSDYKNFYKAGVSIPRSDRVATHQNNEGIISCNHCHTEFRVDFKSFGSAVNAIFITRWLDLGDGCDPKEEKLKNRMGTGYNRREVTFRRGSICAAFEGRPESEFLFDAHINTDELVKRYRPR
;
A
#
# COMPACT_ATOMS: atom_id res chain seq x y z
N MET A 1 0.56 12.29 19.29
CA MET A 1 -0.54 13.22 19.63
C MET A 1 -1.91 12.61 19.36
N SER A 2 -2.16 12.03 18.18
CA SER A 2 -3.47 11.42 17.82
C SER A 2 -3.94 10.39 18.84
N MET A 3 -3.11 9.40 19.18
CA MET A 3 -3.47 8.35 20.15
C MET A 3 -3.68 8.89 21.56
N LYS A 4 -2.91 9.90 21.97
CA LYS A 4 -3.10 10.57 23.26
C LYS A 4 -4.45 11.29 23.33
N ALA A 5 -4.83 12.02 22.28
CA ALA A 5 -6.13 12.70 22.22
C ALA A 5 -7.28 11.68 22.29
N HIS A 6 -7.19 10.61 21.49
CA HIS A 6 -8.19 9.53 21.50
C HIS A 6 -8.36 8.89 22.88
N ARG A 7 -7.27 8.53 23.56
CA ARG A 7 -7.32 7.95 24.92
C ARG A 7 -7.96 8.89 25.96
N GLN A 8 -7.87 10.19 25.75
CA GLN A 8 -8.48 11.19 26.62
C GLN A 8 -9.94 11.48 26.26
N GLY A 9 -10.55 10.70 25.36
CA GLY A 9 -11.91 10.92 24.86
C GLY A 9 -12.05 12.20 24.04
N ARG A 10 -10.94 12.78 23.56
CA ARG A 10 -10.94 13.99 22.75
C ARG A 10 -11.01 13.64 21.27
N ASP A 11 -11.60 14.54 20.49
CA ASP A 11 -11.62 14.42 19.04
C ASP A 11 -10.18 14.41 18.48
N ALA A 12 -9.83 13.32 17.79
CA ALA A 12 -8.53 13.11 17.17
C ALA A 12 -8.54 13.41 15.66
N THR A 13 -9.69 13.80 15.08
CA THR A 13 -9.90 13.93 13.63
C THR A 13 -8.86 14.85 12.97
N ASN A 14 -8.60 16.01 13.57
CA ASN A 14 -7.60 16.97 13.06
C ASN A 14 -6.17 16.42 13.07
N PHE A 15 -5.83 15.52 13.99
CA PHE A 15 -4.51 14.89 13.99
C PHE A 15 -4.42 13.77 12.96
N LEU A 16 -5.51 13.02 12.77
CA LEU A 16 -5.57 11.93 11.78
C LEU A 16 -5.57 12.47 10.35
N SER A 17 -6.23 13.61 10.09
CA SER A 17 -6.21 14.26 8.78
C SER A 17 -4.80 14.71 8.39
N ARG A 18 -4.02 15.25 9.35
CA ARG A 18 -2.61 15.62 9.13
C ARG A 18 -1.68 14.44 8.88
N LEU A 19 -2.05 13.24 9.32
CA LEU A 19 -1.34 11.99 9.03
C LEU A 19 -1.82 11.32 7.74
N SER A 20 -2.84 11.88 7.10
CA SER A 20 -3.43 11.38 5.87
C SER A 20 -3.01 12.26 4.68
N CYS A 21 -3.10 11.72 3.48
CA CYS A 21 -2.83 12.41 2.23
C CYS A 21 -3.92 12.01 1.22
N GLU A 22 -4.76 12.96 0.80
CA GLU A 22 -5.89 12.67 -0.08
C GLU A 22 -5.45 12.24 -1.48
N SER A 23 -4.48 12.97 -2.06
CA SER A 23 -3.86 12.63 -3.34
C SER A 23 -2.56 13.39 -3.52
N LYS A 24 -1.49 12.66 -3.81
CA LYS A 24 -0.21 13.23 -4.25
C LYS A 24 0.15 12.63 -5.61
N LEU A 25 0.32 13.49 -6.61
CA LEU A 25 0.80 13.06 -7.92
C LEU A 25 2.26 12.64 -7.84
N LEU A 26 2.56 11.53 -8.50
CA LEU A 26 3.89 10.99 -8.69
C LEU A 26 4.24 11.14 -10.17
N ASN A 27 5.20 12.00 -10.49
CA ASN A 27 5.70 12.16 -11.86
C ASN A 27 7.19 11.82 -11.85
N THR A 28 7.57 10.72 -12.50
CA THR A 28 8.95 10.28 -12.59
C THR A 28 9.23 9.75 -14.00
N HIS A 29 10.50 9.65 -14.40
CA HIS A 29 10.88 9.16 -15.71
C HIS A 29 10.33 7.74 -15.95
N GLY A 30 9.39 7.61 -16.89
CA GLY A 30 8.83 6.33 -17.33
C GLY A 30 7.49 5.92 -16.70
N TYR A 31 6.94 6.69 -15.75
CA TYR A 31 5.60 6.45 -15.21
C TYR A 31 4.98 7.71 -14.59
N SER A 32 3.65 7.77 -14.62
CA SER A 32 2.86 8.71 -13.81
C SER A 32 2.10 7.93 -12.76
N GLY A 33 1.74 8.57 -11.66
CA GLY A 33 1.01 7.88 -10.62
C GLY A 33 0.38 8.78 -9.59
N GLN A 34 -0.23 8.15 -8.62
CA GLN A 34 -0.90 8.78 -7.50
C GLN A 34 -0.60 8.00 -6.23
N LEU A 35 -0.39 8.72 -5.14
CA LEU A 35 -0.31 8.18 -3.79
C LEU A 35 -1.45 8.76 -2.96
N ASN A 36 -2.18 7.88 -2.27
CA ASN A 36 -3.18 8.23 -1.29
C ASN A 36 -2.83 7.55 0.03
N ALA A 37 -2.94 8.24 1.14
CA ALA A 37 -2.70 7.69 2.47
C ALA A 37 -3.82 8.10 3.43
N LYS A 38 -4.25 7.19 4.31
CA LYS A 38 -5.29 7.46 5.30
C LYS A 38 -4.90 6.80 6.62
N THR A 39 -5.22 7.49 7.71
CA THR A 39 -5.00 6.99 9.07
C THR A 39 -6.34 6.93 9.80
N LYS A 40 -6.55 5.88 10.59
CA LYS A 40 -7.75 5.68 11.42
C LYS A 40 -7.35 5.16 12.78
N ILE A 41 -8.20 5.37 13.78
CA ILE A 41 -8.12 4.68 15.06
C ILE A 41 -9.32 3.76 15.14
N ARG A 42 -9.08 2.48 15.46
CA ARG A 42 -10.13 1.49 15.65
C ARG A 42 -9.70 0.52 16.74
N ASP A 43 -10.62 0.17 17.63
CA ASP A 43 -10.37 -0.78 18.72
C ASP A 43 -9.11 -0.44 19.53
N GLY A 44 -8.87 0.86 19.75
CA GLY A 44 -7.72 1.36 20.51
C GLY A 44 -6.38 1.38 19.78
N VAL A 45 -6.29 0.91 18.52
CA VAL A 45 -5.05 0.90 17.73
C VAL A 45 -5.06 1.91 16.60
N LEU A 46 -3.88 2.45 16.29
CA LEU A 46 -3.65 3.33 15.14
C LEU A 46 -3.41 2.49 13.90
N LEU A 47 -4.28 2.60 12.91
CA LEU A 47 -4.16 1.90 11.64
C LEU A 47 -3.84 2.90 10.53
N PHE A 48 -2.94 2.51 9.63
CA PHE A 48 -2.54 3.30 8.48
C PHE A 48 -2.73 2.50 7.21
N ARG A 49 -3.23 3.14 6.16
CA ARG A 49 -3.29 2.59 4.81
C ARG A 49 -2.72 3.57 3.83
N ASP A 50 -1.85 3.12 2.95
CA ASP A 50 -1.53 3.85 1.73
C ASP A 50 -1.74 3.00 0.48
N GLN A 51 -1.93 3.70 -0.62
CA GLN A 51 -2.11 3.10 -1.92
C GLN A 51 -1.34 3.92 -2.94
N VAL A 52 -0.50 3.23 -3.70
CA VAL A 52 0.24 3.77 -4.82
C VAL A 52 -0.36 3.18 -6.08
N VAL A 53 -0.70 4.05 -7.03
CA VAL A 53 -1.09 3.64 -8.37
C VAL A 53 -0.08 4.19 -9.35
N LEU A 54 0.50 3.31 -10.15
CA LEU A 54 1.36 3.71 -11.26
C LEU A 54 0.70 3.35 -12.57
N LEU A 55 0.73 4.30 -13.50
CA LEU A 55 0.35 4.15 -14.89
C LEU A 55 1.60 3.94 -15.74
N LEU A 56 1.60 2.87 -16.52
CA LEU A 56 2.69 2.48 -17.41
C LEU A 56 2.15 2.28 -18.83
N PRO A 57 2.96 2.58 -19.85
CA PRO A 57 2.58 2.27 -21.23
C PRO A 57 2.30 0.77 -21.39
N ALA A 58 1.19 0.42 -22.02
CA ALA A 58 0.86 -0.97 -22.34
C ALA A 58 1.87 -1.62 -23.33
N SER A 59 2.65 -0.80 -24.03
CA SER A 59 3.75 -1.25 -24.90
C SER A 59 4.94 -1.86 -24.13
N LYS A 60 5.04 -1.65 -22.81
CA LYS A 60 6.03 -2.34 -21.98
C LYS A 60 5.60 -3.80 -21.79
N PRO A 61 6.53 -4.77 -21.73
CA PRO A 61 6.17 -6.18 -21.58
C PRO A 61 5.50 -6.50 -20.24
N TYR A 62 5.79 -5.71 -19.20
CA TYR A 62 5.22 -5.86 -17.86
C TYR A 62 4.77 -4.49 -17.31
N PRO A 63 3.67 -4.43 -16.55
CA PRO A 63 3.16 -3.21 -15.93
C PRO A 63 3.90 -2.85 -14.64
N VAL A 64 5.24 -2.94 -14.65
CA VAL A 64 6.10 -2.62 -13.50
C VAL A 64 7.28 -1.80 -13.98
N ALA A 65 7.61 -0.73 -13.27
CA ALA A 65 8.75 0.11 -13.63
C ALA A 65 10.05 -0.59 -13.23
N ARG A 66 11.05 -0.55 -14.13
CA ARG A 66 12.34 -1.25 -13.97
C ARG A 66 13.18 -0.72 -12.80
N TYR A 67 13.08 0.59 -12.56
CA TYR A 67 13.75 1.27 -11.46
C TYR A 67 12.78 2.26 -10.86
N ILE A 68 12.55 2.13 -9.56
CA ILE A 68 11.63 3.00 -8.84
C ILE A 68 12.40 3.62 -7.68
N SER A 69 12.75 4.90 -7.84
CA SER A 69 13.43 5.68 -6.82
C SER A 69 12.43 6.25 -5.80
N GLY A 70 12.91 6.55 -4.58
CA GLY A 70 12.17 7.37 -3.62
C GLY A 70 11.40 6.63 -2.52
N GLY A 71 11.64 5.33 -2.28
CA GLY A 71 11.09 4.62 -1.13
C GLY A 71 9.58 4.37 -1.15
N ILE A 72 8.89 4.79 -2.22
CA ILE A 72 7.45 4.60 -2.46
C ILE A 72 7.08 3.10 -2.42
N PHE A 73 8.03 2.24 -2.74
CA PHE A 73 7.87 0.79 -2.84
C PHE A 73 8.42 0.03 -1.63
N ARG A 74 8.87 0.74 -0.59
CA ARG A 74 9.28 0.11 0.67
C ARG A 74 8.03 -0.22 1.48
N MET A 75 7.50 -1.43 1.28
CA MET A 75 6.31 -1.92 1.98
C MET A 75 6.57 -2.02 3.47
N CYS A 76 7.71 -2.59 3.85
CA CYS A 76 8.25 -2.53 5.20
C CYS A 76 9.78 -2.64 5.15
N CYS A 77 10.46 -2.78 6.29
CA CYS A 77 11.90 -3.04 6.30
C CYS A 77 12.28 -4.45 5.84
N HIS A 78 11.31 -5.36 5.71
CA HIS A 78 11.49 -6.76 5.26
C HIS A 78 11.08 -7.00 3.79
N HIS A 79 10.22 -6.15 3.24
CA HIS A 79 9.75 -6.22 1.86
C HIS A 79 9.96 -4.86 1.17
N ASP A 80 10.87 -4.85 0.19
CA ASP A 80 11.17 -3.69 -0.64
C ASP A 80 10.90 -4.02 -2.12
N PHE A 81 9.97 -3.31 -2.74
CA PHE A 81 9.57 -3.49 -4.14
C PHE A 81 10.32 -2.56 -5.11
N SER A 82 11.54 -2.15 -4.75
CA SER A 82 12.45 -1.40 -5.62
C SER A 82 12.83 -2.13 -6.92
N ASP A 83 12.69 -3.46 -6.96
CA ASP A 83 12.95 -4.34 -8.11
C ASP A 83 11.80 -5.34 -8.29
N TYR A 84 11.46 -5.68 -9.55
CA TYR A 84 10.47 -6.70 -9.91
C TYR A 84 10.81 -8.06 -9.28
N LYS A 85 12.10 -8.38 -9.07
CA LYS A 85 12.50 -9.62 -8.40
C LYS A 85 11.95 -9.72 -6.97
N ASN A 86 11.78 -8.59 -6.30
CA ASN A 86 11.30 -8.57 -4.93
C ASN A 86 9.78 -8.74 -4.84
N PHE A 87 9.03 -8.41 -5.89
CA PHE A 87 7.62 -8.79 -6.00
C PHE A 87 7.47 -10.31 -5.98
N TYR A 88 8.23 -11.01 -6.83
CA TYR A 88 8.20 -12.47 -6.88
C TYR A 88 8.63 -13.11 -5.56
N LYS A 89 9.66 -12.57 -4.89
CA LYS A 89 10.06 -13.03 -3.55
C LYS A 89 8.98 -12.84 -2.49
N ALA A 90 8.14 -11.81 -2.64
CA ALA A 90 6.99 -11.60 -1.77
C ALA A 90 5.76 -12.42 -2.19
N GLY A 91 5.88 -13.26 -3.22
CA GLY A 91 4.79 -14.10 -3.71
C GLY A 91 3.82 -13.38 -4.65
N VAL A 92 4.19 -12.24 -5.23
CA VAL A 92 3.36 -11.52 -6.21
C VAL A 92 3.65 -12.02 -7.63
N SER A 93 2.62 -12.50 -8.33
CA SER A 93 2.68 -12.79 -9.77
C SER A 93 2.43 -11.52 -10.59
N ILE A 94 3.38 -11.16 -11.45
CA ILE A 94 3.24 -10.00 -12.35
C ILE A 94 2.78 -10.50 -13.72
N PRO A 95 1.57 -10.14 -14.20
CA PRO A 95 1.12 -10.52 -15.52
C PRO A 95 1.92 -9.80 -16.60
N ARG A 96 2.02 -10.43 -17.77
CA ARG A 96 2.44 -9.70 -18.97
C ARG A 96 1.40 -8.64 -19.34
N SER A 97 1.84 -7.53 -19.92
CA SER A 97 0.97 -6.39 -20.23
C SER A 97 -0.22 -6.73 -21.14
N ASP A 98 -0.06 -7.67 -22.06
CA ASP A 98 -1.11 -8.17 -22.95
C ASP A 98 -2.16 -9.04 -22.23
N ARG A 99 -1.87 -9.48 -21.00
CA ARG A 99 -2.73 -10.33 -20.18
C ARG A 99 -3.32 -9.61 -18.96
N VAL A 100 -3.01 -8.34 -18.76
CA VAL A 100 -3.50 -7.57 -17.60
C VAL A 100 -5.02 -7.51 -17.58
N ALA A 101 -5.68 -7.35 -18.73
CA ALA A 101 -7.14 -7.22 -18.82
C ALA A 101 -7.89 -8.45 -18.31
N THR A 102 -7.28 -9.63 -18.39
CA THR A 102 -7.87 -10.92 -17.96
C THR A 102 -7.19 -11.47 -16.70
N HIS A 103 -6.28 -10.72 -16.10
CA HIS A 103 -5.53 -11.19 -14.94
C HIS A 103 -6.43 -11.19 -13.69
N GLN A 104 -6.37 -12.29 -12.95
CA GLN A 104 -6.99 -12.41 -11.63
C GLN A 104 -5.89 -12.45 -10.57
N ASN A 105 -6.04 -11.63 -9.54
CA ASN A 105 -5.16 -11.64 -8.37
C ASN A 105 -5.57 -12.82 -7.47
N ASN A 106 -4.81 -13.92 -7.58
CA ASN A 106 -5.03 -15.12 -6.77
C ASN A 106 -4.23 -15.06 -5.47
N GLU A 107 -3.27 -14.17 -5.39
CA GLU A 107 -2.40 -13.96 -4.25
C GLU A 107 -3.17 -13.30 -3.10
N GLY A 108 -4.08 -12.37 -3.38
CA GLY A 108 -4.82 -11.64 -2.36
C GLY A 108 -3.92 -10.80 -1.46
N ILE A 109 -4.25 -10.71 -0.16
CA ILE A 109 -3.44 -9.95 0.81
C ILE A 109 -2.19 -10.72 1.19
N ILE A 110 -1.02 -10.13 1.14
CA ILE A 110 0.24 -10.72 1.62
C ILE A 110 0.57 -10.10 2.99
N SER A 111 0.95 -10.94 3.96
CA SER A 111 1.33 -10.51 5.31
C SER A 111 2.84 -10.63 5.49
N CYS A 112 3.46 -9.65 6.14
CA CYS A 112 4.86 -9.76 6.55
C CYS A 112 4.97 -10.62 7.82
N ASN A 113 5.90 -11.57 7.83
CA ASN A 113 6.12 -12.43 8.99
C ASN A 113 6.90 -11.76 10.13
N HIS A 114 7.42 -10.55 9.94
CA HIS A 114 8.32 -9.90 10.91
C HIS A 114 7.81 -8.52 11.39
N CYS A 115 6.73 -8.01 10.80
CA CYS A 115 6.07 -6.80 11.28
C CYS A 115 4.58 -6.84 10.95
N HIS A 116 3.81 -5.95 11.59
CA HIS A 116 2.37 -5.88 11.42
C HIS A 116 2.01 -5.06 10.16
N THR A 117 2.47 -5.57 9.01
CA THR A 117 2.24 -5.01 7.69
C THR A 117 1.53 -6.04 6.82
N GLU A 118 0.46 -5.59 6.17
CA GLU A 118 -0.20 -6.30 5.09
C GLU A 118 -0.09 -5.48 3.81
N PHE A 119 0.00 -6.12 2.67
CA PHE A 119 -0.04 -5.44 1.37
C PHE A 119 -0.72 -6.31 0.32
N ARG A 120 -1.25 -5.66 -0.71
CA ARG A 120 -1.87 -6.31 -1.86
C ARG A 120 -1.44 -5.58 -3.12
N VAL A 121 -1.14 -6.35 -4.16
CA VAL A 121 -0.76 -5.83 -5.47
C VAL A 121 -1.82 -6.24 -6.47
N ASP A 122 -2.45 -5.28 -7.12
CA ASP A 122 -3.47 -5.50 -8.15
C ASP A 122 -3.06 -4.85 -9.46
N PHE A 123 -3.63 -5.33 -10.57
CA PHE A 123 -3.36 -4.82 -11.91
C PHE A 123 -4.67 -4.49 -12.62
N LYS A 124 -4.67 -3.43 -13.43
CA LYS A 124 -5.82 -3.05 -14.25
C LYS A 124 -5.37 -2.55 -15.60
N SER A 125 -6.04 -2.98 -16.67
CA SER A 125 -5.81 -2.46 -18.01
C SER A 125 -6.77 -1.31 -18.29
N PHE A 126 -6.27 -0.26 -18.93
CA PHE A 126 -7.06 0.85 -19.46
C PHE A 126 -7.08 0.83 -20.99
N GLY A 127 -7.12 -0.38 -21.56
CA GLY A 127 -7.09 -0.61 -23.00
C GLY A 127 -5.67 -0.68 -23.56
N SER A 128 -5.52 -0.32 -24.84
CA SER A 128 -4.28 -0.52 -25.59
C SER A 128 -3.16 0.47 -25.24
N ALA A 129 -3.45 1.55 -24.51
CA ALA A 129 -2.49 2.61 -24.24
C ALA A 129 -1.77 2.43 -22.89
N VAL A 130 -2.50 2.07 -21.84
CA VAL A 130 -2.01 2.15 -20.46
C VAL A 130 -2.44 0.93 -19.65
N ASN A 131 -1.50 0.40 -18.87
CA ASN A 131 -1.77 -0.53 -17.78
C ASN A 131 -1.43 0.13 -16.45
N ALA A 132 -2.08 -0.33 -15.39
CA ALA A 132 -1.85 0.15 -14.04
C ALA A 132 -1.52 -0.97 -13.08
N ILE A 133 -0.64 -0.62 -12.13
CA ILE A 133 -0.37 -1.40 -10.94
C ILE A 133 -0.85 -0.60 -9.73
N PHE A 134 -1.59 -1.28 -8.85
CA PHE A 134 -2.09 -0.77 -7.59
C PHE A 134 -1.35 -1.51 -6.49
N ILE A 135 -0.73 -0.77 -5.58
CA ILE A 135 -0.04 -1.35 -4.44
C ILE A 135 -0.66 -0.73 -3.22
N THR A 136 -1.44 -1.54 -2.51
CA THR A 136 -2.12 -1.12 -1.28
C THR A 136 -1.39 -1.74 -0.10
N ARG A 137 -1.09 -0.94 0.91
CA ARG A 137 -0.45 -1.40 2.13
C ARG A 137 -1.27 -0.95 3.33
N TRP A 138 -1.43 -1.85 4.29
CA TRP A 138 -2.01 -1.61 5.60
C TRP A 138 -0.98 -1.87 6.69
N LEU A 139 -0.99 -1.03 7.71
CA LEU A 139 -0.08 -1.05 8.85
C LEU A 139 -0.88 -0.94 10.14
N ASP A 140 -0.58 -1.80 11.09
CA ASP A 140 -0.96 -1.61 12.49
C ASP A 140 0.22 -0.95 13.23
N LEU A 141 -0.01 0.30 13.66
CA LEU A 141 0.98 1.13 14.33
C LEU A 141 0.90 1.04 15.86
N GLY A 142 0.08 0.14 16.40
CA GLY A 142 -0.08 -0.08 17.84
C GLY A 142 -1.01 0.91 18.52
N ASP A 143 -1.13 0.80 19.83
CA ASP A 143 -1.98 1.67 20.64
C ASP A 143 -1.25 2.99 21.00
N GLY A 144 0.07 3.05 20.78
CA GLY A 144 0.89 4.22 21.07
C GLY A 144 0.99 4.54 22.55
N CYS A 145 0.95 3.51 23.42
CA CYS A 145 1.15 3.63 24.86
C CYS A 145 2.62 3.49 25.23
N ASP A 146 3.35 2.58 24.57
CA ASP A 146 4.77 2.36 24.80
C ASP A 146 5.61 2.74 23.56
N PRO A 147 6.46 3.78 23.64
CA PRO A 147 7.37 4.15 22.55
C PRO A 147 8.42 3.06 22.23
N LYS A 148 8.55 2.05 23.10
CA LYS A 148 9.38 0.86 22.89
C LYS A 148 8.60 -0.31 22.27
N GLU A 149 7.34 -0.13 21.89
CA GLU A 149 6.54 -1.15 21.21
C GLU A 149 7.27 -1.67 19.97
N GLU A 150 7.24 -2.98 19.82
CA GLU A 150 7.89 -3.70 18.72
C GLU A 150 7.34 -3.26 17.35
N LYS A 151 6.03 -3.00 17.29
CA LYS A 151 5.35 -2.44 16.10
C LYS A 151 5.98 -1.12 15.65
N LEU A 152 6.30 -0.23 16.59
CA LEU A 152 6.90 1.07 16.31
C LEU A 152 8.39 0.95 15.97
N LYS A 153 9.14 0.11 16.70
CA LYS A 153 10.58 -0.11 16.48
C LYS A 153 10.88 -0.73 15.12
N ASN A 154 10.11 -1.74 14.71
CA ASN A 154 10.32 -2.41 13.42
C ASN A 154 10.16 -1.44 12.25
N ARG A 155 9.34 -0.39 12.41
CA ARG A 155 9.15 0.67 11.41
C ARG A 155 10.34 1.63 11.30
N MET A 156 10.98 1.98 12.41
CA MET A 156 12.10 2.95 12.40
C MET A 156 13.38 2.38 11.80
N GLY A 157 13.42 1.10 11.43
CA GLY A 157 14.58 0.46 10.78
C GLY A 157 15.79 0.33 11.71
N THR A 158 15.64 0.63 13.00
CA THR A 158 16.69 0.53 14.02
C THR A 158 16.93 -0.90 14.50
N GLY A 159 16.21 -1.88 13.94
CA GLY A 159 16.45 -3.29 14.14
C GLY A 159 15.80 -4.09 13.02
N TYR A 160 16.59 -4.84 12.27
CA TYR A 160 16.08 -5.97 11.49
C TYR A 160 15.60 -7.00 12.51
N ASN A 161 14.36 -6.82 12.96
CA ASN A 161 13.78 -7.74 13.91
C ASN A 161 13.54 -9.06 13.18
N ARG A 162 14.32 -10.08 13.56
CA ARG A 162 14.21 -11.44 13.03
C ARG A 162 13.09 -12.22 13.71
N ARG A 163 12.50 -11.68 14.78
CA ARG A 163 11.38 -12.35 15.46
C ARG A 163 10.19 -12.37 14.53
N GLU A 164 9.58 -13.55 14.44
CA GLU A 164 8.33 -13.69 13.72
C GLU A 164 7.19 -13.11 14.56
N VAL A 165 6.30 -12.39 13.90
CA VAL A 165 5.03 -11.94 14.48
C VAL A 165 3.92 -12.78 13.88
N THR A 166 2.99 -13.22 14.71
CA THR A 166 1.83 -13.99 14.26
C THR A 166 0.58 -13.14 14.39
N PHE A 167 -0.12 -12.96 13.28
CA PHE A 167 -1.44 -12.35 13.24
C PHE A 167 -2.24 -12.97 12.11
N ARG A 168 -3.58 -12.88 12.17
CA ARG A 168 -4.44 -13.44 11.12
C ARG A 168 -4.24 -12.63 9.84
N ARG A 169 -3.88 -13.31 8.74
CA ARG A 169 -3.84 -12.73 7.39
C ARG A 169 -5.19 -12.07 7.06
N GLY A 170 -5.12 -10.84 6.55
CA GLY A 170 -6.26 -9.97 6.24
C GLY A 170 -6.83 -9.19 7.43
N SER A 171 -6.37 -9.44 8.66
CA SER A 171 -6.96 -8.79 9.84
C SER A 171 -6.70 -7.28 9.91
N ILE A 172 -5.53 -6.81 9.44
CA ILE A 172 -5.19 -5.39 9.47
C ILE A 172 -5.97 -4.64 8.40
N CYS A 173 -6.06 -5.20 7.19
CA CYS A 173 -6.94 -4.71 6.13
C CYS A 173 -8.39 -4.66 6.61
N ALA A 174 -8.92 -5.75 7.16
CA ALA A 174 -10.30 -5.81 7.61
C ALA A 174 -10.60 -4.80 8.71
N ALA A 175 -9.70 -4.63 9.68
CA ALA A 175 -9.83 -3.61 10.71
C ALA A 175 -9.86 -2.20 10.10
N PHE A 176 -8.98 -1.89 9.16
CA PHE A 176 -8.90 -0.57 8.54
C PHE A 176 -10.10 -0.26 7.63
N GLU A 177 -10.47 -1.20 6.76
CA GLU A 177 -11.53 -1.04 5.76
C GLU A 177 -12.93 -1.24 6.37
N GLY A 178 -13.01 -1.90 7.53
CA GLY A 178 -14.25 -2.15 8.26
C GLY A 178 -15.18 -3.16 7.63
N ARG A 179 -14.62 -4.03 6.80
CA ARG A 179 -15.28 -5.13 6.10
C ARG A 179 -14.25 -6.25 5.88
N PRO A 180 -14.68 -7.49 5.58
CA PRO A 180 -13.75 -8.56 5.25
C PRO A 180 -12.83 -8.21 4.07
N GLU A 181 -11.62 -8.78 4.07
CA GLU A 181 -10.63 -8.58 3.02
C GLU A 181 -11.10 -9.01 1.63
N SER A 182 -12.01 -9.99 1.57
CA SER A 182 -12.63 -10.47 0.34
C SER A 182 -13.49 -9.42 -0.36
N GLU A 183 -13.96 -8.42 0.37
CA GLU A 183 -14.77 -7.31 -0.15
C GLU A 183 -13.94 -6.07 -0.49
N PHE A 184 -12.62 -6.12 -0.31
CA PHE A 184 -11.75 -5.00 -0.65
C PHE A 184 -11.66 -4.80 -2.16
N LEU A 185 -12.10 -3.63 -2.62
CA LEU A 185 -12.02 -3.18 -4.02
C LEU A 185 -10.88 -2.17 -4.16
N PHE A 186 -9.82 -2.56 -4.87
CA PHE A 186 -8.58 -1.77 -4.94
C PHE A 186 -8.73 -0.45 -5.71
N ASP A 187 -9.71 -0.34 -6.62
CA ASP A 187 -9.90 0.82 -7.48
C ASP A 187 -11.11 1.69 -7.09
N ALA A 188 -11.86 1.33 -6.04
CA ALA A 188 -13.11 2.00 -5.67
C ALA A 188 -12.98 3.50 -5.31
N HIS A 189 -11.78 3.95 -4.93
CA HIS A 189 -11.55 5.33 -4.47
C HIS A 189 -10.65 6.14 -5.40
N ILE A 190 -10.34 5.61 -6.59
CA ILE A 190 -9.46 6.27 -7.54
C ILE A 190 -10.25 6.65 -8.78
N ASN A 191 -10.22 7.95 -9.10
CA ASN A 191 -10.75 8.44 -10.36
C ASN A 191 -9.78 8.05 -11.48
N THR A 192 -9.99 6.86 -12.03
CA THR A 192 -9.13 6.30 -13.07
C THR A 192 -9.15 7.13 -14.35
N ASP A 193 -10.29 7.73 -14.70
CA ASP A 193 -10.43 8.55 -15.90
C ASP A 193 -9.60 9.83 -15.80
N GLU A 194 -9.61 10.47 -14.63
CA GLU A 194 -8.78 11.64 -14.37
C GLU A 194 -7.29 11.29 -14.33
N LEU A 195 -6.94 10.14 -13.75
CA LEU A 195 -5.55 9.67 -13.70
C LEU A 195 -5.01 9.39 -15.10
N VAL A 196 -5.80 8.74 -15.97
CA VAL A 196 -5.44 8.48 -17.37
C VAL A 196 -5.37 9.77 -18.19
N LYS A 197 -6.31 10.72 -18.02
CA LYS A 197 -6.22 12.04 -18.69
C LYS A 197 -4.94 12.81 -18.35
N ARG A 198 -4.45 12.63 -17.13
CA ARG A 198 -3.21 13.27 -16.64
C ARG A 198 -1.95 12.53 -17.08
N TYR A 199 -2.09 11.29 -17.58
CA TYR A 199 -0.97 10.53 -18.12
C TYR A 199 -0.44 11.23 -19.38
N ARG A 200 0.81 11.69 -19.32
CA ARG A 200 1.54 12.21 -20.48
C ARG A 200 2.67 11.24 -20.79
N PRO A 201 2.60 10.44 -21.86
CA PRO A 201 3.75 9.67 -22.29
C PRO A 201 4.87 10.67 -22.58
N ARG A 202 6.00 10.52 -21.89
CA ARG A 202 7.26 11.22 -22.20
C ARG A 202 8.14 10.29 -23.00
#